data_AF-A0A9D7ZBS7-F1
#
_entry.id   AF-A0A9D7ZBS7-F1
#
_cell.length_a   1.000
_cell.length_b   1.000
_cell.length_c   1.000
_cell.angle_alpha   90.00
_cell.angle_beta   90.00
_cell.angle_gamma   90.00
#
_symmetry.space_group_name_H-M   'P 1'
#
loop_
_entity.id
_entity.type
_entity.pdbx_description
1 polymer ?
#
loop_
_entity_poly.entity_id
_entity_poly.type
_entity_poly.pdbx_seq_one_letter_code
_entity_poly.pdbx_strand_id
1 'polypeptide(L)'
;MKKQLTILIIGLLMTSMSFAQTALSVRDIQYISPADLTDCKDLSAYDGQEVKTVGIVMHDGNLTEVASGSVNGGYRPGVHILDTSSSGMGDFRGIQIHGVYTDGSGQSQPVSKLDNLVAGMIIEVTGTVGNFSGETQIYPSDNSSVNVIGSVTAPQAQVIDLGNLNDNSRTNNFVTGEEWEGSFVQLDNVTVVSVSIFSGNRVSFDVS
;
A
#
# COMPACT_ATOMS: atom_id res chain seq x y z
N MET A 1 -52.49 4.26 18.57
CA MET A 1 -51.30 4.97 19.10
C MET A 1 -50.28 4.03 19.74
N LYS A 2 -50.61 3.22 20.76
CA LYS A 2 -49.62 2.32 21.42
C LYS A 2 -48.92 1.33 20.48
N LYS A 3 -49.66 0.67 19.56
CA LYS A 3 -49.08 -0.30 18.60
C LYS A 3 -48.18 0.33 17.52
N GLN A 4 -48.43 1.58 17.13
CA GLN A 4 -47.59 2.28 16.14
C GLN A 4 -46.28 2.78 16.78
N LEU A 5 -46.32 3.15 18.06
CA LEU A 5 -45.12 3.53 18.82
C LEU A 5 -44.18 2.32 19.03
N THR A 6 -44.73 1.12 19.25
CA THR A 6 -43.93 -0.11 19.40
C THR A 6 -43.24 -0.54 18.10
N ILE A 7 -43.91 -0.38 16.95
CA ILE A 7 -43.32 -0.69 15.63
C ILE A 7 -42.20 0.30 15.28
N LEU A 8 -42.36 1.58 15.62
CA LEU A 8 -41.33 2.60 15.40
C LEU A 8 -40.08 2.33 16.26
N ILE A 9 -40.26 1.91 17.52
CA ILE A 9 -39.14 1.59 18.43
C ILE A 9 -38.37 0.35 17.96
N ILE A 10 -39.06 -0.69 17.49
CA ILE A 10 -38.42 -1.90 16.95
C ILE A 10 -37.71 -1.61 15.63
N GLY A 11 -38.28 -0.75 14.77
CA GLY A 11 -37.64 -0.30 13.53
C GLY A 11 -36.37 0.53 13.76
N LEU A 12 -36.35 1.37 14.80
CA LEU A 12 -35.19 2.20 15.15
C LEU A 12 -34.06 1.39 15.83
N LEU A 13 -34.38 0.27 16.48
CA LEU A 13 -33.41 -0.65 17.10
C LEU A 13 -32.69 -1.54 16.07
N MET A 14 -33.26 -1.77 14.88
CA MET A 14 -32.60 -2.55 13.83
C MET A 14 -31.62 -1.74 12.98
N THR A 15 -31.63 -0.41 13.06
CA THR A 15 -30.73 0.47 12.30
C THR A 15 -29.41 0.79 13.01
N SER A 16 -29.18 0.28 14.23
CA SER A 16 -28.02 0.65 15.05
C SER A 16 -26.93 -0.42 15.16
N MET A 17 -26.95 -1.48 14.35
CA MET A 17 -25.82 -2.40 14.27
C MET A 17 -24.84 -1.95 13.19
N SER A 18 -24.09 -0.88 13.47
CA SER A 18 -22.83 -0.63 12.76
C SER A 18 -21.78 -1.60 13.31
N PHE A 19 -21.52 -2.68 12.59
CA PHE A 19 -20.31 -3.48 12.84
C PHE A 19 -19.12 -2.62 12.45
N ALA A 20 -18.19 -2.37 13.39
CA ALA A 20 -16.91 -1.78 13.05
C ALA A 20 -16.23 -2.69 12.01
N GLN A 21 -15.73 -2.12 10.91
CA GLN A 21 -14.99 -2.88 9.91
C GLN A 21 -13.75 -3.50 10.57
N THR A 22 -13.65 -4.83 10.52
CA THR A 22 -12.45 -5.55 10.98
C THR A 22 -11.29 -5.17 10.08
N ALA A 23 -10.14 -4.85 10.68
CA ALA A 23 -8.93 -4.55 9.92
C ALA A 23 -8.45 -5.82 9.18
N LEU A 24 -8.12 -5.66 7.89
CA LEU A 24 -7.44 -6.66 7.08
C LEU A 24 -5.93 -6.54 7.27
N SER A 25 -5.23 -7.67 7.20
CA SER A 25 -3.77 -7.63 7.13
C SER A 25 -3.34 -7.07 5.76
N VAL A 26 -2.14 -6.47 5.69
CA VAL A 26 -1.58 -6.03 4.41
C VAL A 26 -1.39 -7.24 3.49
N ARG A 27 -0.96 -8.36 4.07
CA ARG A 27 -0.84 -9.63 3.37
C ARG A 27 -2.14 -10.06 2.70
N ASP A 28 -3.27 -9.96 3.39
CA ASP A 28 -4.56 -10.35 2.78
C ASP A 28 -4.89 -9.46 1.59
N ILE A 29 -4.56 -8.16 1.65
CA ILE A 29 -4.80 -7.21 0.57
C ILE A 29 -3.92 -7.55 -0.65
N GLN A 30 -2.65 -7.87 -0.41
CA GLN A 30 -1.64 -8.06 -1.47
C GLN A 30 -1.57 -9.48 -2.03
N TYR A 31 -2.00 -10.50 -1.28
CA TYR A 31 -1.72 -11.89 -1.67
C TYR A 31 -2.39 -12.28 -2.98
N ILE A 32 -1.57 -12.76 -3.92
CA ILE A 32 -1.99 -13.39 -5.16
C ILE A 32 -1.53 -14.85 -5.17
N SER A 33 -2.37 -15.74 -5.69
CA SER A 33 -2.03 -17.16 -5.74
C SER A 33 -0.97 -17.44 -6.81
N PRO A 34 -0.08 -18.43 -6.63
CA PRO A 34 0.89 -18.82 -7.66
C PRO A 34 0.25 -19.22 -8.99
N ALA A 35 -0.98 -19.76 -8.96
CA ALA A 35 -1.73 -20.09 -10.16
C ALA A 35 -2.16 -18.84 -10.93
N ASP A 36 -2.65 -17.82 -10.22
CA ASP A 36 -3.03 -16.54 -10.82
C ASP A 36 -1.81 -15.78 -11.36
N LEU A 37 -0.68 -15.79 -10.65
CA LEU A 37 0.57 -15.19 -11.13
C LEU A 37 1.10 -15.87 -12.40
N THR A 38 0.94 -17.19 -12.51
CA THR A 38 1.29 -17.93 -13.73
C THR A 38 0.39 -17.56 -14.91
N ASP A 39 -0.85 -17.15 -14.63
CA ASP A 39 -1.82 -16.64 -15.60
C ASP A 39 -1.68 -15.13 -15.87
N CYS A 40 -0.65 -14.46 -15.32
CA CYS A 40 -0.47 -13.01 -15.35
C CYS A 40 -1.68 -12.23 -14.79
N LYS A 41 -2.28 -12.74 -13.72
CA LYS A 41 -3.32 -12.07 -12.93
C LYS A 41 -2.71 -11.68 -11.59
N ASP A 42 -2.44 -10.40 -11.44
CA ASP A 42 -1.76 -9.78 -10.30
C ASP A 42 -2.67 -8.77 -9.55
N LEU A 43 -3.89 -8.53 -10.04
CA LEU A 43 -4.82 -7.61 -9.40
C LEU A 43 -5.28 -8.12 -8.03
N SER A 44 -5.14 -7.28 -7.00
CA SER A 44 -5.66 -7.54 -5.65
C SER A 44 -7.14 -7.95 -5.67
N ALA A 45 -7.49 -8.94 -4.85
CA ALA A 45 -8.87 -9.34 -4.62
C ALA A 45 -9.74 -8.22 -4.00
N TYR A 46 -9.10 -7.18 -3.48
CA TYR A 46 -9.74 -6.03 -2.85
C TYR A 46 -9.75 -4.78 -3.73
N ASP A 47 -9.28 -4.86 -4.99
CA ASP A 47 -9.29 -3.72 -5.91
C ASP A 47 -10.68 -3.06 -6.00
N GLY A 48 -10.71 -1.74 -5.86
CA GLY A 48 -11.92 -0.92 -5.82
C GLY A 48 -12.70 -0.97 -4.50
N GLN A 49 -12.28 -1.74 -3.49
CA GLN A 49 -12.96 -1.86 -2.21
C GLN A 49 -12.35 -0.95 -1.14
N GLU A 50 -13.21 -0.39 -0.28
CA GLU A 50 -12.75 0.32 0.92
C GLU A 50 -12.37 -0.68 2.02
N VAL A 51 -11.13 -0.60 2.47
CA VAL A 51 -10.56 -1.46 3.50
C VAL A 51 -10.04 -0.63 4.65
N LYS A 52 -9.95 -1.27 5.81
CA LYS A 52 -9.16 -0.80 6.94
C LYS A 52 -7.97 -1.74 7.11
N THR A 53 -6.76 -1.21 7.27
CA THR A 53 -5.57 -2.01 7.56
C THR A 53 -4.68 -1.34 8.59
N VAL A 54 -3.80 -2.12 9.21
CA VAL A 54 -2.85 -1.67 10.21
C VAL A 54 -1.45 -2.11 9.80
N GLY A 55 -0.52 -1.16 9.71
CA GLY A 55 0.85 -1.42 9.29
C GLY A 55 1.88 -0.56 10.00
N ILE A 56 3.14 -0.99 9.91
CA ILE A 56 4.32 -0.32 10.44
C ILE A 56 4.93 0.53 9.33
N VAL A 57 5.06 1.84 9.54
CA VAL A 57 5.70 2.78 8.60
C VAL A 57 7.15 2.35 8.34
N MET A 58 7.51 2.15 7.08
CA MET A 58 8.84 1.66 6.70
C MET A 58 9.91 2.77 6.61
N HIS A 59 9.50 3.99 6.27
CA HIS A 59 10.40 5.14 6.11
C HIS A 59 9.68 6.44 6.51
N ASP A 60 10.45 7.51 6.79
CA ASP A 60 9.88 8.81 7.12
C ASP A 60 9.07 9.36 5.93
N GLY A 61 7.87 9.87 6.22
CA GLY A 61 6.91 10.28 5.18
C GLY A 61 7.32 11.55 4.45
N ASN A 62 8.06 12.45 5.10
CA ASN A 62 8.60 13.67 4.47
C ASN A 62 9.73 13.40 3.46
N LEU A 63 10.12 12.14 3.26
CA LEU A 63 11.13 11.74 2.28
C LEU A 63 10.51 11.19 0.98
N THR A 64 9.18 11.11 0.88
CA THR A 64 8.49 10.54 -0.28
C THR A 64 7.36 11.44 -0.74
N GLU A 65 7.65 12.21 -1.78
CA GLU A 65 6.68 13.08 -2.44
C GLU A 65 6.87 13.09 -3.95
N VAL A 66 5.75 13.17 -4.67
CA VAL A 66 5.73 13.35 -6.12
C VAL A 66 5.16 14.73 -6.44
N ALA A 67 5.94 15.57 -7.13
CA ALA A 67 5.44 16.85 -7.62
C ALA A 67 4.23 16.64 -8.54
N SER A 68 3.14 17.38 -8.30
CA SER A 68 1.87 17.17 -8.98
C SER A 68 1.06 18.45 -9.10
N GLY A 69 0.96 19.01 -10.31
CA GLY A 69 0.15 20.19 -10.59
C GLY A 69 -1.37 19.97 -10.50
N SER A 70 -1.83 18.71 -10.37
CA SER A 70 -3.24 18.36 -10.26
C SER A 70 -3.74 18.19 -8.83
N VAL A 71 -2.88 18.36 -7.83
CA VAL A 71 -3.22 18.21 -6.40
C VAL A 71 -3.00 19.55 -5.72
N ASN A 72 -3.92 19.93 -4.85
CA ASN A 72 -3.77 21.16 -4.07
C ASN A 72 -2.46 21.11 -3.26
N GLY A 73 -1.72 22.22 -3.20
CA GLY A 73 -0.37 22.26 -2.62
C GLY A 73 0.75 21.74 -3.54
N GLY A 74 0.43 21.14 -4.70
CA GLY A 74 1.41 20.85 -5.74
C GLY A 74 2.20 19.55 -5.58
N TYR A 75 1.77 18.63 -4.70
CA TYR A 75 2.49 17.39 -4.41
C TYR A 75 1.56 16.23 -4.04
N ARG A 76 2.10 15.01 -4.04
CA ARG A 76 1.43 13.77 -3.60
C ARG A 76 2.33 13.10 -2.54
N PRO A 77 1.95 13.13 -1.27
CA PRO A 77 2.70 12.40 -0.25
C PRO A 77 2.48 10.89 -0.41
N GLY A 78 3.48 10.11 -0.04
CA GLY A 78 3.38 8.65 -0.04
C GLY A 78 4.19 8.02 1.07
N VAL A 79 3.79 6.84 1.50
CA VAL A 79 4.56 6.06 2.49
C VAL A 79 4.30 4.57 2.28
N HIS A 80 5.28 3.73 2.58
CA HIS A 80 5.10 2.27 2.60
C HIS A 80 4.86 1.79 4.02
N ILE A 81 3.95 0.82 4.17
CA ILE A 81 3.70 0.15 5.44
C ILE A 81 3.96 -1.35 5.32
N LEU A 82 4.52 -1.90 6.39
CA LEU A 82 4.72 -3.33 6.58
C LEU A 82 3.57 -3.91 7.41
N ASP A 83 3.10 -5.10 7.05
CA ASP A 83 2.17 -5.88 7.86
C ASP A 83 2.62 -6.00 9.33
N THR A 84 1.70 -5.82 10.29
CA THR A 84 2.00 -5.94 11.72
C THR A 84 2.10 -7.38 12.23
N SER A 85 1.64 -8.36 11.46
CA SER A 85 1.62 -9.78 11.87
C SER A 85 3.01 -10.44 11.87
N SER A 86 4.04 -9.80 11.29
CA SER A 86 5.39 -10.31 11.25
C SER A 86 6.44 -9.20 11.07
N SER A 87 7.71 -9.50 11.37
CA SER A 87 8.81 -8.52 11.35
C SER A 87 9.68 -8.57 10.09
N GLY A 88 9.39 -9.46 9.12
CA GLY A 88 10.18 -9.63 7.88
C GLY A 88 9.50 -9.00 6.66
N MET A 89 10.27 -8.81 5.59
CA MET A 89 9.79 -8.34 4.27
C MET A 89 9.41 -9.53 3.38
N GLY A 90 8.82 -9.30 2.20
CA GLY A 90 8.33 -10.39 1.35
C GLY A 90 7.02 -10.99 1.87
N ASP A 91 6.59 -12.14 1.33
CA ASP A 91 5.28 -12.77 1.60
C ASP A 91 4.11 -11.76 1.50
N PHE A 92 4.16 -10.84 0.52
CA PHE A 92 3.09 -9.89 0.23
C PHE A 92 2.80 -8.90 1.38
N ARG A 93 3.79 -8.58 2.22
CA ARG A 93 3.58 -7.80 3.45
C ARG A 93 3.82 -6.30 3.29
N GLY A 94 4.30 -5.84 2.14
CA GLY A 94 4.53 -4.44 1.85
C GLY A 94 3.39 -3.85 1.01
N ILE A 95 2.95 -2.65 1.34
CA ILE A 95 2.01 -1.90 0.49
C ILE A 95 2.27 -0.40 0.58
N GLN A 96 2.06 0.28 -0.54
CA GLN A 96 2.15 1.74 -0.60
C GLN A 96 0.81 2.38 -0.22
N ILE A 97 0.87 3.48 0.54
CA ILE A 97 -0.22 4.43 0.70
C ILE A 97 0.01 5.59 -0.26
N HIS A 98 -0.89 5.74 -1.22
CA HIS A 98 -0.91 6.90 -2.12
C HIS A 98 -1.75 8.01 -1.49
N GLY A 99 -1.08 9.01 -0.91
CA GLY A 99 -1.69 10.01 -0.04
C GLY A 99 -2.45 11.11 -0.76
N VAL A 100 -3.39 10.77 -1.64
CA VAL A 100 -4.28 11.75 -2.30
C VAL A 100 -5.72 11.28 -2.19
N TYR A 101 -6.59 12.19 -1.78
CA TYR A 101 -8.03 11.97 -1.74
C TYR A 101 -8.77 13.07 -2.50
N THR A 102 -10.04 12.81 -2.86
CA THR A 102 -10.90 13.82 -3.49
C THR A 102 -11.87 14.36 -2.45
N ASP A 103 -11.86 15.67 -2.23
CA ASP A 103 -12.78 16.31 -1.28
C ASP A 103 -14.22 16.42 -1.82
N GLY A 104 -15.14 16.88 -0.96
CA GLY A 104 -16.55 17.06 -1.34
C GLY A 104 -16.80 18.10 -2.45
N SER A 105 -15.79 18.89 -2.84
CA SER A 105 -15.83 19.82 -3.97
C SER A 105 -15.21 19.23 -5.25
N GLY A 106 -14.85 17.94 -5.23
CA GLY A 106 -14.22 17.26 -6.36
C GLY A 106 -12.76 17.66 -6.58
N GLN A 107 -12.09 18.27 -5.59
CA GLN A 107 -10.69 18.67 -5.70
C GLN A 107 -9.78 17.62 -5.07
N SER A 108 -8.64 17.36 -5.71
CA SER A 108 -7.63 16.47 -5.14
C SER A 108 -6.85 17.19 -4.04
N GLN A 109 -6.86 16.61 -2.84
CA GLN A 109 -6.18 17.11 -1.66
C GLN A 109 -5.09 16.12 -1.23
N PRO A 110 -3.95 16.61 -0.70
CA PRO A 110 -2.92 15.75 -0.13
C PRO A 110 -3.35 15.26 1.26
N VAL A 111 -3.00 14.01 1.57
CA VAL A 111 -3.08 13.44 2.92
C VAL A 111 -1.85 13.91 3.71
N SER A 112 -1.83 15.20 4.07
CA SER A 112 -0.74 15.85 4.81
C SER A 112 -0.35 15.18 6.14
N LYS A 113 -1.19 14.33 6.72
CA LYS A 113 -0.79 13.51 7.87
C LYS A 113 0.40 12.60 7.56
N LEU A 114 0.53 12.13 6.32
CA LEU A 114 1.63 11.24 5.91
C LEU A 114 3.00 11.93 6.08
N ASP A 115 3.07 13.24 5.86
CA ASP A 115 4.31 14.03 5.98
C ASP A 115 4.93 13.97 7.39
N ASN A 116 4.12 13.64 8.40
CA ASN A 116 4.52 13.61 9.81
C ASN A 116 4.79 12.19 10.32
N LEU A 117 4.68 11.17 9.46
CA LEU A 117 4.96 9.79 9.83
C LEU A 117 6.47 9.56 9.89
N VAL A 118 6.89 8.80 10.90
CA VAL A 118 8.29 8.41 11.14
C VAL A 118 8.38 6.89 11.05
N ALA A 119 9.49 6.38 10.52
CA ALA A 119 9.74 4.95 10.44
C ALA A 119 9.54 4.25 11.80
N GLY A 120 8.82 3.13 11.81
CA GLY A 120 8.45 2.37 13.01
C GLY A 120 7.13 2.79 13.66
N MET A 121 6.50 3.91 13.25
CA MET A 121 5.13 4.20 13.69
C MET A 121 4.16 3.11 13.22
N ILE A 122 3.25 2.67 14.09
CA ILE A 122 2.13 1.82 13.70
C ILE A 122 0.96 2.72 13.36
N ILE A 123 0.42 2.59 12.16
CA ILE A 123 -0.73 3.35 11.69
C ILE A 123 -1.90 2.44 11.36
N GLU A 124 -3.10 2.90 11.70
CA GLU A 124 -4.35 2.44 11.10
C GLU A 124 -4.68 3.36 9.91
N VAL A 125 -4.93 2.77 8.74
CA VAL A 125 -5.38 3.48 7.55
C VAL A 125 -6.70 2.90 7.07
N THR A 126 -7.65 3.77 6.73
CA THR A 126 -8.88 3.42 5.99
C THR A 126 -8.81 4.06 4.61
N GLY A 127 -9.09 3.29 3.56
CA GLY A 127 -9.00 3.79 2.20
C GLY A 127 -9.42 2.75 1.17
N THR A 128 -9.54 3.19 -0.08
CA THR A 128 -9.84 2.31 -1.21
C THR A 128 -8.56 1.66 -1.72
N VAL A 129 -8.57 0.34 -1.90
CA VAL A 129 -7.49 -0.37 -2.59
C VAL A 129 -7.62 -0.10 -4.09
N GLY A 130 -6.52 0.22 -4.74
CA GLY A 130 -6.45 0.40 -6.19
C GLY A 130 -5.12 -0.06 -6.75
N ASN A 131 -5.00 -0.02 -8.07
CA ASN A 131 -3.77 -0.32 -8.78
C ASN A 131 -3.29 0.88 -9.61
N PHE A 132 -1.98 1.14 -9.61
CA PHE A 132 -1.36 2.08 -10.53
C PHE A 132 -0.11 1.49 -11.17
N SER A 133 -0.15 1.29 -12.49
CA SER A 133 0.97 0.77 -13.29
C SER A 133 1.51 -0.58 -12.79
N GLY A 134 0.65 -1.45 -12.26
CA GLY A 134 1.03 -2.74 -11.71
C GLY A 134 1.11 -2.75 -10.18
N GLU A 135 1.36 -1.61 -9.53
CA GLU A 135 1.51 -1.55 -8.07
C GLU A 135 0.16 -1.43 -7.34
N THR A 136 -0.08 -2.29 -6.35
CA THR A 136 -1.23 -2.19 -5.45
C THR A 136 -1.01 -1.08 -4.42
N GLN A 137 -2.01 -0.22 -4.25
CA GLN A 137 -1.93 0.97 -3.43
C GLN A 137 -3.20 1.16 -2.59
N ILE A 138 -3.05 1.78 -1.42
CA ILE A 138 -4.17 2.26 -0.61
C ILE A 138 -4.33 3.77 -0.82
N TYR A 139 -5.54 4.19 -1.18
CA TYR A 139 -5.94 5.58 -1.33
C TYR A 139 -6.79 5.99 -0.12
N PRO A 140 -6.23 6.73 0.87
CA PRO A 140 -6.99 7.12 2.06
C PRO A 140 -8.25 7.92 1.69
N SER A 141 -9.35 7.65 2.39
CA SER A 141 -10.64 8.29 2.08
C SER A 141 -10.61 9.81 2.36
N ASP A 142 -9.86 10.21 3.39
CA ASP A 142 -9.53 11.60 3.69
C ASP A 142 -8.27 11.73 4.57
N ASN A 143 -7.89 12.97 4.91
CA ASN A 143 -6.75 13.25 5.79
C ASN A 143 -6.92 12.68 7.22
N SER A 144 -8.14 12.42 7.67
CA SER A 144 -8.41 11.83 8.99
C SER A 144 -8.34 10.30 9.01
N SER A 145 -8.34 9.68 7.84
CA SER A 145 -8.36 8.22 7.67
C SER A 145 -7.04 7.53 8.00
N VAL A 146 -5.97 8.30 8.25
CA VAL A 146 -4.68 7.81 8.75
C VAL A 146 -4.53 8.21 10.21
N ASN A 147 -4.28 7.23 11.08
CA ASN A 147 -4.12 7.44 12.52
C ASN A 147 -2.92 6.67 13.06
N VAL A 148 -2.03 7.36 13.77
CA VAL A 148 -0.94 6.72 14.51
C VAL A 148 -1.54 6.10 15.78
N ILE A 149 -1.36 4.79 15.94
CA ILE A 149 -1.92 4.02 17.06
C ILE A 149 -0.85 3.41 17.97
N GLY A 150 0.42 3.50 17.57
CA GLY A 150 1.55 2.98 18.33
C GLY A 150 2.87 3.18 17.60
N SER A 151 3.91 2.52 18.11
CA SER A 151 5.24 2.55 17.50
C SER A 151 6.05 1.34 17.93
N VAL A 152 6.94 0.90 17.05
CA VAL A 152 7.93 -0.16 17.23
C VAL A 152 9.26 0.29 16.64
N THR A 153 10.29 -0.56 16.72
CA THR A 153 11.53 -0.34 15.98
C THR A 153 11.24 -0.30 14.48
N ALA A 154 11.85 0.64 13.77
CA ALA A 154 11.73 0.76 12.32
C ALA A 154 12.10 -0.55 11.61
N PRO A 155 11.30 -1.03 10.64
CA PRO A 155 11.62 -2.19 9.83
C PRO A 155 12.98 -2.04 9.15
N GLN A 156 13.72 -3.15 9.02
CA GLN A 156 15.00 -3.18 8.33
C GLN A 156 14.82 -3.78 6.93
N ALA A 157 15.70 -3.39 6.01
CA ALA A 157 15.73 -3.97 4.68
C ALA A 157 16.01 -5.48 4.74
N GLN A 158 15.39 -6.24 3.85
CA GLN A 158 15.70 -7.67 3.69
C GLN A 158 16.61 -7.89 2.49
N VAL A 159 17.71 -8.61 2.72
CA VAL A 159 18.60 -9.02 1.63
C VAL A 159 17.90 -10.09 0.79
N ILE A 160 17.81 -9.88 -0.52
CA ILE A 160 17.23 -10.84 -1.46
C ILE A 160 18.17 -11.12 -2.62
N ASP A 161 17.95 -12.25 -3.28
CA ASP A 161 18.59 -12.56 -4.57
C ASP A 161 17.85 -11.80 -5.68
N LEU A 162 18.58 -11.13 -6.56
CA LEU A 162 18.00 -10.46 -7.73
C LEU A 162 17.27 -11.45 -8.65
N GLY A 163 17.69 -12.71 -8.68
CA GLY A 163 17.03 -13.78 -9.43
C GLY A 163 15.58 -14.05 -9.00
N ASN A 164 15.17 -13.56 -7.82
CA ASN A 164 13.76 -13.58 -7.41
C ASN A 164 12.91 -12.58 -8.21
N LEU A 165 13.48 -11.49 -8.72
CA LEU A 165 12.74 -10.43 -9.40
C LEU A 165 12.72 -10.61 -10.92
N ASN A 166 13.87 -10.96 -11.51
CA ASN A 166 14.00 -11.18 -12.95
C ASN A 166 15.08 -12.20 -13.29
N ASP A 167 14.95 -12.84 -14.44
CA ASP A 167 15.91 -13.82 -14.95
C ASP A 167 17.02 -13.19 -15.82
N ASN A 168 18.00 -14.02 -16.23
CA ASN A 168 19.11 -13.63 -17.10
C ASN A 168 18.67 -13.28 -18.54
N SER A 169 17.40 -13.51 -18.90
CA SER A 169 16.80 -13.14 -20.18
C SER A 169 16.05 -11.81 -20.10
N ARG A 170 16.16 -11.08 -18.98
CA ARG A 170 15.41 -9.85 -18.68
C ARG A 170 13.89 -10.05 -18.63
N THR A 171 13.47 -11.23 -18.19
CA THR A 171 12.06 -11.56 -17.96
C THR A 171 11.75 -11.44 -16.47
N ASN A 172 10.68 -10.72 -16.12
CA ASN A 172 10.21 -10.67 -14.73
C ASN A 172 9.79 -12.06 -14.25
N ASN A 173 10.16 -12.41 -13.02
CA ASN A 173 9.73 -13.64 -12.39
C ASN A 173 8.53 -13.35 -11.48
N PHE A 174 7.32 -13.36 -12.03
CA PHE A 174 6.10 -13.00 -11.29
C PHE A 174 5.89 -13.88 -10.05
N VAL A 175 6.15 -15.19 -10.14
CA VAL A 175 5.86 -16.12 -9.03
C VAL A 175 6.72 -15.85 -7.79
N THR A 176 7.98 -15.44 -7.97
CA THR A 176 8.90 -15.15 -6.85
C THR A 176 9.08 -13.67 -6.57
N GLY A 177 8.77 -12.82 -7.54
CA GLY A 177 8.97 -11.38 -7.46
C GLY A 177 7.80 -10.67 -6.79
N GLU A 178 6.56 -11.13 -7.04
CA GLU A 178 5.35 -10.44 -6.59
C GLU A 178 5.29 -10.29 -5.07
N GLU A 179 5.76 -11.28 -4.31
CA GLU A 179 5.73 -11.24 -2.85
C GLU A 179 6.54 -10.06 -2.27
N TRP A 180 7.44 -9.47 -3.05
CA TRP A 180 8.31 -8.35 -2.69
C TRP A 180 7.75 -6.99 -3.07
N GLU A 181 6.55 -6.91 -3.65
CA GLU A 181 5.89 -5.63 -3.89
C GLU A 181 5.79 -4.80 -2.60
N GLY A 182 6.05 -3.50 -2.71
CA GLY A 182 6.01 -2.54 -1.60
C GLY A 182 6.99 -2.84 -0.45
N SER A 183 7.93 -3.78 -0.62
CA SER A 183 8.87 -4.20 0.41
C SER A 183 10.17 -3.39 0.39
N PHE A 184 10.77 -3.20 1.57
CA PHE A 184 12.10 -2.61 1.68
C PHE A 184 13.17 -3.70 1.54
N VAL A 185 13.85 -3.73 0.39
CA VAL A 185 14.82 -4.78 0.05
C VAL A 185 16.24 -4.22 -0.14
N GLN A 186 17.24 -5.06 0.11
CA GLN A 186 18.65 -4.81 -0.17
C GLN A 186 19.16 -5.87 -1.14
N LEU A 187 19.92 -5.43 -2.15
CA LEU A 187 20.63 -6.30 -3.07
C LEU A 187 22.11 -6.20 -2.76
N ASP A 188 22.72 -7.32 -2.36
CA ASP A 188 24.14 -7.39 -2.01
C ASP A 188 24.95 -8.04 -3.13
N ASN A 189 26.24 -7.70 -3.17
CA ASN A 189 27.22 -8.27 -4.09
C ASN A 189 26.89 -8.13 -5.59
N VAL A 190 26.11 -7.12 -5.96
CA VAL A 190 25.80 -6.82 -7.37
C VAL A 190 26.95 -6.10 -8.05
N THR A 191 27.42 -6.63 -9.17
CA THR A 191 28.42 -6.00 -10.03
C THR A 191 27.76 -5.54 -11.32
N VAL A 192 27.86 -4.25 -11.67
CA VAL A 192 27.37 -3.76 -12.97
C VAL A 192 28.20 -4.37 -14.09
N VAL A 193 27.55 -5.11 -14.99
CA VAL A 193 28.18 -5.76 -16.15
C VAL A 193 27.83 -5.09 -17.47
N SER A 194 26.71 -4.37 -17.52
CA SER A 194 26.28 -3.64 -18.71
C SER A 194 25.38 -2.46 -18.35
N VAL A 195 25.39 -1.44 -19.21
CA VAL A 195 24.61 -0.21 -19.06
C VAL A 195 23.99 0.11 -20.41
N SER A 196 22.66 0.22 -20.46
CA SER A 196 21.93 0.46 -21.72
C SER A 196 20.88 1.55 -21.58
N ILE A 197 20.69 2.36 -22.63
CA ILE A 197 19.62 3.36 -22.68
C ILE A 197 18.36 2.67 -23.19
N PHE A 198 17.26 2.71 -22.43
CA PHE A 198 16.00 2.06 -22.82
C PHE A 198 14.89 3.05 -23.20
N SER A 199 14.93 4.30 -22.72
CA SER A 199 14.02 5.35 -23.19
C SER A 199 14.49 6.76 -22.80
N GLY A 200 14.66 7.64 -23.79
CA GLY A 200 15.14 9.02 -23.56
C GLY A 200 16.47 9.03 -22.81
N ASN A 201 16.49 9.67 -21.64
CA ASN A 201 17.67 9.73 -20.76
C ASN A 201 17.65 8.66 -19.64
N ARG A 202 16.75 7.67 -19.71
CA ARG A 202 16.66 6.59 -18.73
C ARG A 202 17.59 5.44 -19.09
N VAL A 203 18.34 5.00 -18.10
CA VAL A 203 19.38 3.97 -18.22
C VAL A 203 18.96 2.74 -17.42
N SER A 204 19.21 1.56 -17.98
CA SER A 204 19.09 0.27 -17.33
C SER A 204 20.49 -0.27 -17.03
N PHE A 205 20.67 -0.83 -15.84
CA PHE A 205 21.88 -1.51 -15.41
C PHE A 205 21.64 -3.01 -15.40
N ASP A 206 22.44 -3.77 -16.15
CA ASP A 206 22.53 -5.21 -15.97
C ASP A 206 23.59 -5.49 -14.91
N VAL A 207 23.29 -6.39 -13.96
CA VAL A 207 24.20 -6.76 -12.87
C VAL A 207 24.40 -8.27 -12.79
N SER A 208 25.52 -8.70 -12.20
CA SER A 208 25.86 -10.08 -11.89
C SER A 208 26.34 -10.24 -10.46
#